data_AF-A0A967EAY5-F1
#
_entry.id   AF-A0A967EAY5-F1
#
_cell.length_a   1.000
_cell.length_b   1.000
_cell.length_c   1.000
_cell.angle_alpha   90.00
_cell.angle_beta   90.00
_cell.angle_gamma   90.00
#
_symmetry.space_group_name_H-M   'P 1'
#
loop_
_entity.id
_entity.type
_entity.pdbx_description
1 polymer ?
#
loop_
_entity_poly.entity_id
_entity_poly.type
_entity_poly.pdbx_seq_one_letter_code
_entity_poly.pdbx_strand_id
1 'polypeptide(L)'
;MSDDVLALRAAARSAGRLARDARHAAGLVAAADGVRWRSAGADQYRARLAEQRRDLLDRADTLDDLSGALLRHARQVEHNLSLVKSGLSVVAPVVGPSGVLW
;
A
#
# COMPACT_ATOMS: atom_id res chain seq x y z
N MET A 1 -10.34 15.56 -9.00
CA MET A 1 -9.93 14.15 -8.79
C MET A 1 -10.66 13.66 -7.56
N SER A 2 -11.27 12.47 -7.57
CA SER A 2 -12.06 11.98 -6.43
C SER A 2 -11.18 11.86 -5.18
N ASP A 3 -11.69 12.36 -4.04
CA ASP A 3 -11.03 12.29 -2.73
C ASP A 3 -10.71 10.84 -2.34
N ASP A 4 -11.47 9.86 -2.84
CA ASP A 4 -11.26 8.43 -2.60
C ASP A 4 -9.92 7.94 -3.17
N VAL A 5 -9.53 8.43 -4.36
CA VAL A 5 -8.25 8.05 -4.98
C VAL A 5 -7.08 8.58 -4.15
N LEU A 6 -7.22 9.81 -3.63
CA LEU A 6 -6.21 10.41 -2.77
C LEU A 6 -6.11 9.66 -1.44
N ALA A 7 -7.24 9.25 -0.86
CA ALA A 7 -7.28 8.43 0.34
C ALA A 7 -6.62 7.05 0.12
N LEU A 8 -6.91 6.37 -1.00
CA LEU A 8 -6.28 5.09 -1.34
C LEU A 8 -4.75 5.20 -1.49
N ARG A 9 -4.28 6.26 -2.16
CA ARG A 9 -2.84 6.54 -2.29
C ARG A 9 -2.19 6.86 -0.94
N ALA A 10 -2.88 7.61 -0.07
CA ALA A 10 -2.40 7.91 1.27
C ALA A 10 -2.27 6.64 2.12
N ALA A 11 -3.29 5.77 2.09
CA ALA A 11 -3.27 4.47 2.75
C ALA A 11 -2.12 3.58 2.24
N ALA A 12 -1.92 3.50 0.92
CA ALA A 12 -0.81 2.74 0.34
C ALA A 12 0.57 3.24 0.82
N ARG A 13 0.77 4.57 0.86
CA ARG A 13 2.00 5.16 1.40
C ARG A 13 2.19 4.85 2.87
N SER A 14 1.11 4.77 3.65
CA SER A 14 1.18 4.40 5.06
C SER A 14 1.59 2.94 5.23
N ALA A 15 0.97 2.02 4.49
CA ALA A 15 1.34 0.61 4.48
C ALA A 15 2.81 0.41 4.09
N GLY A 16 3.28 1.08 3.02
CA GLY A 16 4.68 1.02 2.61
C GLY A 16 5.68 1.63 3.60
N ARG A 17 5.27 2.63 4.41
CA ARG A 17 6.08 3.10 5.54
C ARG A 17 6.19 2.04 6.63
N LEU A 18 5.05 1.48 7.05
CA LEU A 18 5.01 0.44 8.07
C LEU A 18 5.82 -0.81 7.66
N ALA A 19 5.80 -1.18 6.37
CA ALA A 19 6.62 -2.27 5.85
C ALA A 19 8.12 -1.99 6.02
N ARG A 20 8.56 -0.76 5.76
CA ARG A 20 9.95 -0.35 5.99
C ARG A 20 10.31 -0.34 7.47
N ASP A 21 9.42 0.16 8.32
CA ASP A 21 9.63 0.19 9.78
C ASP A 21 9.75 -1.23 10.35
N ALA A 22 8.92 -2.17 9.86
CA ALA A 22 9.00 -3.59 10.22
C ALA A 22 10.33 -4.22 9.81
N ARG A 23 10.82 -3.94 8.59
CA ARG A 23 12.15 -4.40 8.14
C ARG A 23 13.28 -3.78 8.94
N HIS A 24 13.16 -2.50 9.30
CA HIS A 24 14.13 -1.83 10.16
C HIS A 24 14.20 -2.51 11.53
N ALA A 25 13.04 -2.75 12.17
CA ALA A 25 12.96 -3.48 13.43
C ALA A 25 13.53 -4.90 13.32
N ALA A 26 13.25 -5.63 12.24
CA ALA A 26 13.83 -6.95 11.98
C ALA A 26 15.37 -6.89 11.90
N GLY A 27 15.93 -5.83 11.30
CA GLY A 27 17.36 -5.57 11.27
C GLY A 27 17.96 -5.34 12.67
N LEU A 28 17.25 -4.59 13.53
CA LEU A 28 17.67 -4.40 14.93
C LEU A 28 17.66 -5.71 15.72
N VAL A 29 16.63 -6.55 15.53
CA VAL A 29 16.55 -7.88 16.14
C VAL A 29 17.69 -8.78 15.68
N ALA A 30 18.05 -8.74 14.39
CA ALA A 30 19.19 -9.49 13.87
C ALA A 30 20.52 -9.03 14.47
N ALA A 31 20.69 -7.72 14.68
CA ALA A 31 21.88 -7.18 15.32
C ALA A 31 21.99 -7.59 16.81
N ALA A 32 20.86 -7.83 17.48
CA ALA A 32 20.81 -8.31 18.86
C ALA A 32 21.23 -9.79 19.03
N ASP A 33 21.35 -10.55 17.94
CA ASP A 33 21.82 -11.96 17.93
C ASP A 33 23.34 -12.10 18.25
N GLY A 34 24.02 -11.00 18.57
CA GLY A 34 25.44 -10.98 18.98
C GLY A 34 25.75 -11.63 20.34
N VAL A 35 24.82 -12.36 20.94
CA VAL A 35 25.00 -13.03 22.24
C VAL A 35 26.03 -14.18 22.10
N ARG A 36 27.26 -13.92 22.57
CA ARG A 36 28.40 -14.86 22.43
C ARG A 36 28.43 -15.99 23.47
N TRP A 37 27.69 -15.88 24.58
CA TRP A 37 27.71 -16.93 25.60
C TRP A 37 26.94 -18.17 25.14
N ARG A 38 27.42 -19.34 25.57
CA ARG A 38 26.83 -20.64 25.27
C ARG A 38 26.18 -21.22 26.52
N SER A 39 24.87 -21.28 26.51
CA SER A 39 24.06 -21.97 27.52
C SER A 39 22.71 -22.31 26.89
N ALA A 40 21.98 -23.26 27.48
CA ALA A 40 20.63 -23.60 27.01
C ALA A 40 19.68 -22.39 27.00
N GLY A 41 19.83 -21.46 27.96
CA GLY A 41 19.09 -20.19 27.97
C GLY A 41 19.49 -19.26 26.82
N ALA A 42 20.76 -19.24 26.43
CA ALA A 42 21.24 -18.50 25.27
C ALA A 42 20.61 -19.02 23.97
N ASP A 43 20.54 -20.35 23.81
CA ASP A 43 19.95 -20.99 22.64
C ASP A 43 18.46 -20.67 22.52
N GLN A 44 17.72 -20.74 23.63
CA GLN A 44 16.30 -20.35 23.67
C GLN A 44 16.10 -18.87 23.33
N TYR A 45 16.98 -18.00 23.82
CA TYR A 45 16.91 -16.57 23.52
C TYR A 45 17.16 -16.29 22.03
N ARG A 46 18.21 -16.89 21.44
CA ARG A 46 18.48 -16.78 20.00
C ARG A 46 17.35 -17.32 19.14
N ALA A 47 16.76 -18.45 19.52
CA ALA A 47 15.58 -19.00 18.83
C ALA A 47 14.39 -18.02 18.86
N ARG A 48 14.13 -17.37 19.99
CA ARG A 48 13.07 -16.34 20.10
C ARG A 48 13.36 -15.12 19.24
N LEU A 49 14.62 -14.65 19.19
CA LEU A 49 14.99 -13.53 18.30
C LEU A 49 14.80 -13.90 16.83
N ALA A 50 15.16 -15.13 16.43
CA ALA A 50 14.96 -15.60 15.07
C ALA A 50 13.47 -15.66 14.69
N GLU A 51 12.61 -16.16 15.59
CA GLU A 51 11.15 -16.19 15.43
C GLU A 51 10.59 -14.76 15.29
N GLN A 52 10.97 -13.84 16.19
CA GLN A 52 10.52 -12.45 16.15
C GLN A 52 10.97 -11.74 14.86
N ARG A 53 12.20 -11.99 14.41
CA ARG A 53 12.68 -11.45 13.13
C ARG A 53 11.82 -11.93 11.98
N ARG A 54 11.48 -13.22 11.96
CA ARG A 54 10.64 -13.82 10.92
C ARG A 54 9.24 -13.19 10.90
N ASP A 55 8.59 -13.09 12.04
CA ASP A 55 7.26 -12.47 12.17
C ASP A 55 7.26 -11.00 11.66
N LEU A 56 8.31 -10.23 11.98
CA LEU A 56 8.45 -8.87 11.46
C LEU A 56 8.60 -8.81 9.93
N LEU A 57 9.34 -9.75 9.34
CA LEU A 57 9.51 -9.83 7.88
C LEU A 57 8.21 -10.26 7.21
N ASP A 58 7.51 -11.26 7.74
CA ASP A 58 6.23 -11.74 7.20
C ASP A 58 5.17 -10.61 7.22
N ARG A 59 5.15 -9.80 8.29
CA ARG A 59 4.30 -8.60 8.37
C ARG A 59 4.69 -7.52 7.37
N ALA A 60 5.98 -7.32 7.14
CA ALA A 60 6.47 -6.35 6.16
C ALA A 60 6.01 -6.72 4.74
N ASP A 61 6.07 -8.01 4.39
CA ASP A 61 5.64 -8.49 3.09
C ASP A 61 4.12 -8.37 2.91
N THR A 62 3.35 -8.69 3.96
CA THR A 62 1.89 -8.46 3.98
C THR A 62 1.53 -6.99 3.76
N LEU A 63 2.29 -6.06 4.34
CA LEU A 63 2.06 -4.61 4.19
C LEU A 63 2.43 -4.11 2.79
N ASP A 64 3.45 -4.69 2.15
CA ASP A 64 3.79 -4.37 0.76
C ASP A 64 2.72 -4.88 -0.21
N ASP A 65 2.19 -6.08 0.01
CA ASP A 65 1.08 -6.61 -0.77
C ASP A 65 -0.15 -5.70 -0.66
N LEU A 66 -0.48 -5.25 0.55
CA LEU A 66 -1.56 -4.30 0.79
C LEU A 66 -1.31 -2.96 0.09
N SER A 67 -0.10 -2.41 0.20
CA SER A 67 0.31 -1.17 -0.48
C SER A 67 0.14 -1.31 -2.00
N GLY A 68 0.58 -2.42 -2.57
CA GLY A 68 0.42 -2.75 -3.99
C GLY A 68 -1.04 -2.87 -4.41
N ALA A 69 -1.87 -3.56 -3.61
CA ALA A 69 -3.30 -3.70 -3.86
C ALA A 69 -4.03 -2.35 -3.87
N LEU A 70 -3.74 -1.48 -2.89
CA LEU A 70 -4.32 -0.14 -2.80
C LEU A 70 -3.93 0.73 -4.01
N LEU A 71 -2.68 0.65 -4.47
CA LEU A 71 -2.23 1.39 -5.66
C LEU A 71 -2.87 0.87 -6.95
N ARG A 72 -3.09 -0.44 -7.08
CA ARG A 72 -3.83 -1.01 -8.22
C ARG A 72 -5.29 -0.55 -8.18
N HIS A 73 -5.91 -0.56 -7.01
CA HIS A 73 -7.29 -0.12 -6.86
C HIS A 73 -7.44 1.37 -7.18
N ALA A 74 -6.55 2.23 -6.69
CA ALA A 74 -6.54 3.66 -7.02
C ALA A 74 -6.47 3.92 -8.53
N ARG A 75 -5.61 3.16 -9.25
CA ARG A 75 -5.51 3.22 -10.72
C ARG A 75 -6.80 2.78 -11.40
N GLN A 76 -7.42 1.71 -10.92
CA GLN A 76 -8.70 1.24 -11.46
C GLN A 76 -9.81 2.28 -11.29
N VAL A 77 -9.89 2.92 -10.11
CA VAL A 77 -10.87 3.97 -9.84
C VAL A 77 -10.65 5.17 -10.77
N GLU A 78 -9.41 5.63 -10.93
CA GLU A 78 -9.10 6.71 -11.88
C GLU A 78 -9.48 6.37 -13.32
N HIS A 79 -9.16 5.16 -13.76
CA HIS A 79 -9.52 4.69 -15.09
C HIS A 79 -11.04 4.69 -15.29
N ASN A 80 -11.80 4.12 -14.35
CA ASN A 80 -13.26 4.10 -14.40
C ASN A 80 -13.84 5.53 -14.44
N LEU A 81 -13.33 6.44 -13.61
CA LEU A 81 -13.76 7.84 -13.61
C LEU A 81 -13.46 8.55 -14.93
N SER A 82 -12.31 8.25 -15.57
CA SER A 82 -12.00 8.79 -16.89
C SER A 82 -12.95 8.30 -17.97
N LEU A 83 -13.31 7.02 -17.96
CA LEU A 83 -14.25 6.43 -18.91
C LEU A 83 -15.65 7.03 -18.78
N VAL A 84 -16.13 7.21 -17.54
CA VAL A 84 -17.42 7.88 -17.27
C VAL A 84 -17.40 9.31 -17.78
N LYS A 85 -16.33 10.07 -17.52
CA LYS A 85 -16.19 11.45 -17.99
C LYS A 85 -16.17 11.53 -19.52
N SER A 86 -15.42 10.64 -20.18
CA SER A 86 -15.36 10.57 -21.65
C SER A 86 -16.70 10.16 -22.25
N GLY A 87 -17.39 9.17 -21.68
CA GLY A 87 -18.71 8.72 -22.13
C GLY A 87 -19.79 9.80 -22.00
N LEU A 88 -19.79 10.55 -20.89
CA LEU A 88 -20.68 11.70 -20.69
C LEU A 88 -20.39 12.83 -21.70
N SER A 89 -19.13 13.05 -22.07
CA SER A 89 -18.75 14.07 -23.06
C SER A 89 -19.21 13.72 -24.48
N VAL A 90 -19.40 12.44 -24.81
CA VAL A 90 -19.86 11.99 -26.14
C VAL A 90 -21.37 12.17 -26.31
N VAL A 91 -22.14 12.13 -25.23
CA VAL A 91 -23.61 12.33 -25.27
C VAL A 91 -24.00 13.82 -25.36
N ALA A 92 -23.06 14.74 -25.09
CA ALA A 92 -23.34 16.17 -24.91
C ALA A 92 -23.18 17.12 -26.13
N PRO A 93 -23.28 16.71 -27.42
CA PRO A 93 -23.45 17.71 -28.48
C PRO A 93 -24.58 17.38 -29.47
N VAL A 94 -25.85 17.42 -29.04
CA VAL A 94 -27.02 17.59 -29.95
C VAL A 94 -28.09 18.47 -29.30
N VAL A 95 -27.71 19.68 -28.87
CA VAL A 95 -28.67 20.79 -28.71
C VAL A 95 -28.02 22.03 -29.31
N GLY A 96 -27.95 22.06 -30.64
CA GLY A 96 -27.63 23.27 -31.40
C GLY A 96 -28.82 24.23 -31.38
N PRO A 97 -28.59 25.56 -31.43
CA PRO A 97 -29.62 26.55 -31.27
C PRO A 97 -30.51 26.59 -32.51
N SER A 98 -31.77 26.18 -32.37
CA SER A 98 -32.78 26.53 -33.37
C SER A 98 -33.03 28.02 -33.26
N GLY A 99 -32.25 28.79 -34.04
CA GLY A 99 -32.60 30.14 -34.42
C GLY A 99 -33.99 30.12 -35.05
N VAL A 100 -34.94 30.74 -34.38
CA VAL A 100 -36.20 31.17 -35.00
C VAL A 100 -35.95 32.57 -35.53
N LEU A 101 -35.57 32.63 -36.80
CA LEU A 101 -35.98 33.72 -37.66
C LEU A 101 -37.49 33.58 -37.83
N TRP A 102 -38.25 34.60 -37.43
CA TRP A 102 -39.41 35.22 -38.10
C TRP A 102 -40.04 36.21 -37.12
#